data_AF-A0A961BLF3-F1
#
_entry.id   AF-A0A961BLF3-F1
#
_cell.length_a   1.000
_cell.length_b   1.000
_cell.length_c   1.000
_cell.angle_alpha   90.00
_cell.angle_beta   90.00
_cell.angle_gamma   90.00
#
_symmetry.space_group_name_H-M   'P 1'
#
loop_
_entity.id
_entity.type
_entity.pdbx_description
1 polymer ?
#
loop_
_entity_poly.entity_id
_entity_poly.type
_entity_poly.pdbx_seq_one_letter_code
_entity_poly.pdbx_strand_id
1 'polypeptide(L)'
;HWLDVARYAESTGKDLNVSFPHAWRYRDYVIAAFNKDKPYDQFIREQLAGDLLPAKTSSQRAEQLIATGFLAIGPKGLGELTPRQFELDLADEQIDATTQAFLGVTVACARCHDHKFDPISQRDYYALAGIFLSTEVNYGTLSGPKNNQERSVIALPQDAGLPAVRPSISASELAELRQEYARAKERYDDLMSQRSTPGAPGSKGGPGSKGKGKGKGGTKGGGSGP
;
A
#
# COMPACT_ATOMS: atom_id res chain seq x y z
N HIS A 1 -1.53 12.70 -22.71
CA HIS A 1 -0.16 12.31 -22.33
C HIS A 1 0.22 12.63 -20.87
N TRP A 2 -0.64 13.26 -20.03
CA TRP A 2 -0.27 13.53 -18.61
C TRP A 2 -0.05 12.27 -17.77
N LEU A 3 -0.89 11.25 -17.95
CA LEU A 3 -0.81 10.02 -17.15
C LEU A 3 0.52 9.29 -17.35
N ASP A 4 1.11 9.39 -18.54
CA ASP A 4 2.44 8.84 -18.83
C ASP A 4 3.52 9.58 -18.02
N VAL A 5 3.47 10.92 -18.02
CA VAL A 5 4.38 11.79 -17.24
C VAL A 5 4.23 11.54 -15.73
N ALA A 6 3.01 11.31 -15.26
CA ALA A 6 2.73 10.99 -13.86
C ALA A 6 3.16 9.57 -13.45
N ARG A 7 3.68 8.76 -14.39
CA ARG A 7 4.04 7.35 -14.18
C ARG A 7 2.82 6.54 -13.71
N TYR A 8 1.65 6.88 -14.23
CA TYR A 8 0.42 6.22 -13.85
C TYR A 8 0.43 4.76 -14.30
N ALA A 9 0.25 3.88 -13.32
CA ALA A 9 -0.05 2.47 -13.53
C ALA A 9 -0.99 2.03 -12.40
N GLU A 10 -1.74 0.94 -12.63
CA GLU A 10 -2.56 0.34 -11.58
C GLU A 10 -1.75 -0.56 -10.63
N SER A 11 -0.42 -0.62 -10.80
CA SER A 11 0.50 -1.46 -10.01
C SER A 11 1.94 -0.91 -9.96
N THR A 12 2.78 -1.50 -9.11
CA THR A 12 4.17 -1.05 -8.83
C THR A 12 5.23 -1.41 -9.85
N GLY A 13 5.03 -2.43 -10.69
CA GLY A 13 5.83 -2.69 -11.90
C GLY A 13 7.35 -2.96 -11.80
N LYS A 14 8.02 -2.95 -10.62
CA LYS A 14 9.46 -3.32 -10.49
C LYS A 14 9.64 -4.84 -10.29
N ASP A 15 10.20 -5.24 -9.16
CA ASP A 15 10.50 -6.62 -8.77
C ASP A 15 9.23 -7.40 -8.38
N LEU A 16 8.26 -6.70 -7.79
CA LEU A 16 6.92 -7.19 -7.52
C LEU A 16 5.90 -6.32 -8.24
N ASN A 17 4.88 -6.98 -8.80
CA ASN A 17 3.78 -6.30 -9.48
C ASN A 17 2.54 -6.31 -8.57
N VAL A 18 2.53 -5.44 -7.55
CA VAL A 18 1.41 -5.31 -6.59
C VAL A 18 0.50 -4.18 -7.03
N SER A 19 -0.82 -4.43 -7.03
CA SER A 19 -1.81 -3.42 -7.41
C SER A 19 -1.91 -2.28 -6.41
N PHE A 20 -2.12 -1.08 -6.92
CA PHE A 20 -2.54 0.10 -6.16
C PHE A 20 -4.07 0.12 -6.07
N PRO A 21 -4.70 -0.17 -4.91
CA PRO A 21 -6.15 -0.39 -4.83
C PRO A 21 -7.02 0.80 -5.27
N HIS A 22 -6.46 2.00 -5.25
CA HIS A 22 -7.17 3.25 -5.54
C HIS A 22 -6.51 4.11 -6.62
N ALA A 23 -5.58 3.57 -7.42
CA ALA A 23 -4.89 4.32 -8.47
C ALA A 23 -5.86 5.01 -9.43
N TRP A 24 -6.95 4.33 -9.83
CA TRP A 24 -7.98 4.88 -10.72
C TRP A 24 -8.54 6.24 -10.27
N ARG A 25 -8.55 6.54 -8.95
CA ARG A 25 -8.99 7.84 -8.44
C ARG A 25 -8.10 8.98 -8.94
N TYR A 26 -6.79 8.75 -9.02
CA TYR A 26 -5.83 9.70 -9.57
C TYR A 26 -6.08 9.95 -11.07
N ARG A 27 -6.31 8.88 -11.85
CA ARG A 27 -6.70 9.00 -13.26
C ARG A 27 -7.96 9.85 -13.42
N ASP A 28 -8.99 9.55 -12.64
CA ASP A 28 -10.27 10.25 -12.71
C ASP A 28 -10.13 11.71 -12.26
N TYR A 29 -9.28 11.99 -11.27
CA TYR A 29 -8.89 13.35 -10.88
C TYR A 29 -8.28 14.12 -12.06
N VAL A 30 -7.30 13.54 -12.77
CA VAL A 30 -6.65 14.19 -13.93
C VAL A 30 -7.67 14.48 -15.03
N ILE A 31 -8.54 13.53 -15.34
CA ILE A 31 -9.60 13.71 -16.35
C ILE A 31 -10.56 14.83 -15.91
N ALA A 32 -10.99 14.83 -14.65
CA ALA A 32 -11.88 15.84 -14.13
C ALA A 32 -11.23 17.24 -14.08
N ALA A 33 -9.96 17.33 -13.71
CA ALA A 33 -9.20 18.58 -13.68
C ALA A 33 -9.09 19.18 -15.09
N PHE A 34 -8.78 18.35 -16.08
CA PHE A 34 -8.75 18.77 -17.49
C PHE A 34 -10.12 19.22 -17.99
N ASN A 35 -11.17 18.42 -17.76
CA ASN A 35 -12.52 18.74 -18.23
C ASN A 35 -13.15 19.97 -17.57
N LYS A 36 -12.66 20.37 -16.39
CA LYS A 36 -13.10 21.57 -15.66
C LYS A 36 -12.23 22.79 -15.93
N ASP A 37 -11.27 22.69 -16.86
CA ASP A 37 -10.28 23.74 -17.13
C ASP A 37 -9.60 24.24 -15.83
N LYS A 38 -9.19 23.30 -14.96
CA LYS A 38 -8.53 23.65 -13.70
C LYS A 38 -7.30 24.51 -14.01
N PRO A 39 -7.13 25.66 -13.33
CA PRO A 39 -5.93 26.48 -13.50
C PRO A 39 -4.66 25.65 -13.30
N TYR A 40 -3.72 25.77 -14.23
CA TYR A 40 -2.52 24.92 -14.25
C TYR A 40 -1.67 25.07 -12.99
N ASP A 41 -1.58 26.29 -12.45
CA ASP A 41 -0.89 26.55 -11.18
C ASP A 41 -1.55 25.80 -10.02
N GLN A 42 -2.88 25.77 -9.96
CA GLN A 42 -3.62 25.03 -8.96
C GLN A 42 -3.44 23.51 -9.15
N PHE A 43 -3.47 23.04 -10.40
CA PHE A 43 -3.20 21.64 -10.71
C PHE A 43 -1.83 21.21 -10.18
N ILE A 44 -0.75 21.95 -10.49
CA ILE A 44 0.60 21.65 -9.98
C ILE A 44 0.64 21.65 -8.45
N ARG A 45 0.08 22.68 -7.79
CA ARG A 45 0.10 22.77 -6.32
C ARG A 45 -0.58 21.56 -5.68
N GLU A 46 -1.70 21.11 -6.24
CA GLU A 46 -2.40 19.93 -5.74
C GLU A 46 -1.61 18.63 -5.95
N GLN A 47 -0.84 18.51 -7.04
CA GLN A 47 0.03 17.34 -7.28
C GLN A 47 1.15 17.22 -6.22
N LEU A 48 1.73 18.35 -5.83
CA LEU A 48 2.92 18.39 -4.95
C LEU A 48 2.60 18.55 -3.47
N ALA A 49 1.47 19.16 -3.13
CA ALA A 49 1.16 19.57 -1.76
C ALA A 49 -0.35 19.63 -1.48
N GLY A 50 -1.18 18.90 -2.23
CA GLY A 50 -2.64 18.95 -2.07
C GLY A 50 -3.09 18.62 -0.65
N ASP A 51 -2.46 17.66 0.01
CA ASP A 51 -2.69 17.31 1.41
C ASP A 51 -2.42 18.45 2.41
N LEU A 52 -1.56 19.41 2.04
CA LEU A 52 -1.23 20.62 2.82
C LEU A 52 -2.12 21.83 2.48
N LEU A 53 -2.88 21.77 1.39
CA LEU A 53 -3.75 22.88 0.99
C LEU A 53 -5.00 22.97 1.89
N PRO A 54 -5.50 24.19 2.16
CA PRO A 54 -6.78 24.35 2.83
C PRO A 54 -7.92 23.86 1.93
N ALA A 55 -8.92 23.23 2.55
CA ALA A 55 -10.14 22.79 1.90
C ALA A 55 -11.36 23.44 2.56
N LYS A 56 -12.31 23.92 1.74
CA LYS A 56 -13.59 24.48 2.20
C LYS A 56 -14.69 23.42 2.32
N THR A 57 -14.54 22.31 1.60
CA THR A 57 -15.51 21.22 1.57
C THR A 57 -14.80 19.87 1.63
N SER A 58 -15.50 18.85 2.10
CA SER A 58 -15.01 17.47 2.13
C SER A 58 -14.69 16.93 0.73
N SER A 59 -15.46 17.33 -0.28
CA SER A 59 -15.20 17.00 -1.68
C SER A 59 -13.88 17.61 -2.17
N GLN A 60 -13.64 18.90 -1.87
CA GLN A 60 -12.37 19.55 -2.19
C GLN A 60 -11.20 18.92 -1.46
N ARG A 61 -11.37 18.57 -0.17
CA ARG A 61 -10.31 17.88 0.59
C ARG A 61 -9.97 16.54 -0.04
N ALA A 62 -10.98 15.77 -0.45
CA ALA A 62 -10.77 14.48 -1.10
C ALA A 62 -10.05 14.64 -2.44
N GLU A 63 -10.45 15.64 -3.24
CA GLU A 63 -9.80 15.99 -4.51
C GLU A 63 -8.31 16.30 -4.33
N GLN A 64 -7.97 17.16 -3.37
CA GLN A 64 -6.60 17.55 -3.05
C GLN A 64 -5.75 16.37 -2.55
N LEU A 65 -6.32 15.49 -1.71
CA LEU A 65 -5.65 14.26 -1.26
C LEU A 65 -5.40 13.28 -2.41
N ILE A 66 -6.37 13.13 -3.31
CA ILE A 66 -6.22 12.27 -4.51
C ILE A 66 -5.14 12.83 -5.43
N ALA A 67 -5.11 14.14 -5.64
CA ALA A 67 -4.12 14.81 -6.48
C ALA A 67 -2.68 14.55 -6.01
N THR A 68 -2.45 14.63 -4.69
CA THR A 68 -1.13 14.35 -4.08
C THR A 68 -0.67 12.90 -4.31
N GLY A 69 -1.58 12.04 -4.78
CA GLY A 69 -1.28 10.71 -5.29
C GLY A 69 -0.21 10.68 -6.39
N PHE A 70 0.10 11.79 -7.08
CA PHE A 70 1.25 11.89 -7.98
C PHE A 70 2.57 11.48 -7.34
N LEU A 71 2.80 11.85 -6.07
CA LEU A 71 3.99 11.46 -5.32
C LEU A 71 3.92 10.02 -4.80
N ALA A 72 2.74 9.40 -4.81
CA ALA A 72 2.52 8.04 -4.31
C ALA A 72 2.54 6.98 -5.41
N ILE A 73 2.02 7.28 -6.60
CA ILE A 73 2.06 6.39 -7.77
C ILE A 73 3.46 6.33 -8.37
N GLY A 74 3.71 5.33 -9.20
CA GLY A 74 5.00 5.10 -9.86
C GLY A 74 5.70 3.84 -9.37
N PRO A 75 6.79 3.44 -10.05
CA PRO A 75 7.45 2.15 -9.82
C PRO A 75 8.08 2.01 -8.42
N LYS A 76 7.83 0.89 -7.74
CA LYS A 76 8.35 0.65 -6.37
C LYS A 76 8.95 -0.74 -6.19
N GLY A 77 10.11 -0.78 -5.53
CA GLY A 77 10.87 -1.99 -5.24
C GLY A 77 10.39 -2.66 -3.97
N LEU A 78 9.18 -3.25 -3.97
CA LEU A 78 8.53 -3.70 -2.74
C LEU A 78 9.23 -4.89 -2.06
N GLY A 79 10.07 -5.63 -2.77
CA GLY A 79 10.91 -6.69 -2.21
C GLY A 79 12.19 -6.20 -1.55
N GLU A 80 12.48 -4.89 -1.56
CA GLU A 80 13.65 -4.34 -0.87
C GLU A 80 13.58 -4.65 0.64
N LEU A 81 14.63 -5.29 1.14
CA LEU A 81 14.73 -5.74 2.54
C LEU A 81 15.24 -4.64 3.47
N THR A 82 15.90 -3.63 2.92
CA THR A 82 16.50 -2.51 3.66
C THR A 82 15.58 -1.29 3.59
N PRO A 83 14.84 -0.95 4.66
CA PRO A 83 13.88 0.16 4.62
C PRO A 83 14.51 1.49 4.21
N ARG A 84 15.76 1.73 4.64
CA ARG A 84 16.48 2.95 4.29
C ARG A 84 16.80 3.05 2.80
N GLN A 85 17.14 1.93 2.16
CA GLN A 85 17.39 1.90 0.72
C GLN A 85 16.09 2.21 -0.03
N PHE A 86 14.98 1.59 0.39
CA PHE A 86 13.67 1.83 -0.18
C PHE A 86 13.24 3.31 -0.08
N GLU A 87 13.44 3.95 1.08
CA GLU A 87 13.16 5.38 1.25
C GLU A 87 13.98 6.25 0.29
N LEU A 88 15.27 5.94 0.10
CA LEU A 88 16.14 6.68 -0.81
C LEU A 88 15.73 6.49 -2.26
N ASP A 89 15.36 5.27 -2.66
CA ASP A 89 14.89 4.97 -4.01
C ASP A 89 13.52 5.58 -4.29
N LEU A 90 12.66 5.69 -3.27
CA LEU A 90 11.38 6.38 -3.39
C LEU A 90 11.59 7.89 -3.54
N ALA A 91 12.49 8.48 -2.76
CA ALA A 91 12.82 9.91 -2.89
C ALA A 91 13.47 10.22 -4.25
N ASP A 92 14.39 9.39 -4.73
CA ASP A 92 15.00 9.48 -6.07
C ASP A 92 13.93 9.45 -7.18
N GLU A 93 12.98 8.52 -7.08
CA GLU A 93 11.87 8.38 -8.02
C GLU A 93 10.94 9.60 -8.02
N GLN A 94 10.65 10.18 -6.84
CA GLN A 94 9.85 11.40 -6.70
C GLN A 94 10.58 12.65 -7.22
N ILE A 95 11.88 12.75 -7.00
CA ILE A 95 12.72 13.83 -7.54
C ILE A 95 12.69 13.78 -9.05
N ASP A 96 12.94 12.62 -9.66
CA ASP A 96 12.96 12.48 -11.12
C ASP A 96 11.60 12.88 -11.72
N ALA A 97 10.49 12.37 -11.19
CA ALA A 97 9.17 12.73 -11.71
C ALA A 97 8.80 14.19 -11.52
N THR A 98 9.09 14.76 -10.35
CA THR A 98 8.78 16.17 -10.08
C THR A 98 9.57 17.08 -11.01
N THR A 99 10.86 16.82 -11.17
CA THR A 99 11.74 17.65 -12.00
C THR A 99 11.44 17.49 -13.48
N GLN A 100 11.20 16.27 -13.96
CA GLN A 100 10.78 16.05 -15.34
C GLN A 100 9.40 16.67 -15.64
N ALA A 101 8.41 16.47 -14.76
CA ALA A 101 7.04 16.90 -15.02
C ALA A 101 6.86 18.42 -14.97
N PHE A 102 7.54 19.11 -14.06
CA PHE A 102 7.28 20.53 -13.79
C PHE A 102 8.42 21.47 -14.17
N LEU A 103 9.66 20.98 -14.18
CA LEU A 103 10.83 21.78 -14.58
C LEU A 103 11.31 21.45 -16.00
N GLY A 104 10.85 20.33 -16.58
CA GLY A 104 11.24 19.90 -17.92
C GLY A 104 12.70 19.45 -18.02
N VAL A 105 13.35 19.14 -16.89
CA VAL A 105 14.76 18.72 -16.82
C VAL A 105 14.91 17.48 -15.95
N THR A 106 15.90 16.65 -16.27
CA THR A 106 16.29 15.51 -15.43
C THR A 106 17.37 15.93 -14.47
N VAL A 107 17.21 15.66 -13.18
CA VAL A 107 18.25 15.95 -12.18
C VAL A 107 18.97 14.70 -11.67
N ALA A 108 18.66 13.52 -12.20
CA ALA A 108 19.22 12.24 -11.73
C ALA A 108 20.76 12.20 -11.75
N CYS A 109 21.43 12.86 -12.71
CA CYS A 109 22.90 12.94 -12.73
C CYS A 109 23.46 13.66 -11.50
N ALA A 110 22.71 14.64 -10.96
CA ALA A 110 23.10 15.42 -9.79
C ALA A 110 23.26 14.56 -8.52
N ARG A 111 22.72 13.34 -8.51
CA ARG A 111 22.85 12.38 -7.41
C ARG A 111 24.31 12.09 -7.06
N CYS A 112 25.18 11.94 -8.06
CA CYS A 112 26.56 11.48 -7.86
C CYS A 112 27.63 12.56 -8.07
N HIS A 113 27.32 13.60 -8.85
CA HIS A 113 28.20 14.73 -9.13
C HIS A 113 27.35 15.92 -9.58
N ASP A 114 27.89 17.14 -9.61
CA ASP A 114 27.13 18.29 -10.14
C ASP A 114 26.64 18.01 -11.56
N HIS A 115 25.41 18.43 -11.87
CA HIS A 115 24.79 18.14 -13.16
C HIS A 115 25.66 18.65 -14.32
N LYS A 116 25.76 17.84 -15.39
CA LYS A 116 26.77 18.04 -16.44
C LYS A 116 26.61 19.35 -17.22
N PHE A 117 25.37 19.77 -17.44
CA PHE A 117 25.03 20.89 -18.33
C PHE A 117 24.29 22.00 -17.59
N ASP A 118 23.25 21.65 -16.86
CA ASP A 118 22.48 22.59 -16.05
C ASP A 118 23.16 22.94 -14.72
N PRO A 119 22.97 24.17 -14.20
CA PRO A 119 23.57 24.64 -12.94
C PRO A 119 22.82 24.07 -11.72
N ILE A 120 22.78 22.73 -11.62
CA ILE A 120 22.15 21.99 -10.53
C ILE A 120 23.27 21.23 -9.82
N SER A 121 23.61 21.68 -8.62
CA SER A 121 24.67 21.03 -7.84
C SER A 121 24.18 19.73 -7.23
N GLN A 122 25.13 18.86 -6.85
CA GLN A 122 24.82 17.70 -6.03
C GLN A 122 24.19 18.11 -4.69
N ARG A 123 24.56 19.29 -4.17
CA ARG A 123 23.94 19.83 -2.96
C ARG A 123 22.45 20.13 -3.16
N ASP A 124 22.07 20.68 -4.30
CA ASP A 124 20.66 20.95 -4.63
C ASP A 124 19.85 19.66 -4.74
N TYR A 125 20.44 18.62 -5.36
CA TYR A 125 19.83 17.29 -5.41
C TYR A 125 19.54 16.74 -4.01
N TYR A 126 20.53 16.78 -3.11
CA TYR A 126 20.32 16.29 -1.75
C TYR A 126 19.44 17.21 -0.89
N ALA A 127 19.32 18.49 -1.23
CA ALA A 127 18.32 19.37 -0.62
C ALA A 127 16.89 18.93 -1.00
N LEU A 128 16.65 18.59 -2.27
CA LEU A 128 15.38 18.00 -2.71
C LEU A 128 15.13 16.64 -2.05
N ALA A 129 16.15 15.78 -1.97
CA ALA A 129 16.05 14.51 -1.27
C ALA A 129 15.65 14.71 0.21
N GLY A 130 16.16 15.74 0.88
CA GLY A 130 15.74 16.10 2.23
C GLY A 130 14.23 16.40 2.35
N ILE A 131 13.64 17.06 1.35
CA ILE A 131 12.19 17.34 1.30
C ILE A 131 11.41 16.03 1.15
N PHE A 132 11.76 15.20 0.17
CA PHE A 132 11.02 13.96 -0.11
C PHE A 132 11.20 12.89 0.97
N LEU A 133 12.39 12.80 1.58
CA LEU A 133 12.62 11.94 2.76
C LEU A 133 11.85 12.41 4.00
N SER A 134 11.36 13.65 4.01
CA SER A 134 10.49 14.19 5.06
C SER A 134 8.99 14.00 4.74
N THR A 135 8.66 13.27 3.67
CA THR A 135 7.28 13.00 3.24
C THR A 135 6.85 11.58 3.62
N GLU A 136 5.64 11.43 4.17
CA GLU A 136 5.04 10.12 4.41
C GLU A 136 4.18 9.69 3.21
N VAL A 137 4.63 8.68 2.49
CA VAL A 137 3.97 8.24 1.25
C VAL A 137 3.06 7.03 1.50
N ASN A 138 1.77 7.24 1.28
CA ASN A 138 0.72 6.25 1.53
C ASN A 138 0.16 5.69 0.21
N TYR A 139 0.81 4.66 -0.34
CA TYR A 139 0.46 4.05 -1.62
C TYR A 139 -0.39 2.77 -1.51
N GLY A 140 -0.74 2.32 -0.30
CA GLY A 140 -1.80 1.34 -0.12
C GLY A 140 -1.53 -0.10 -0.55
N THR A 141 -0.26 -0.54 -0.64
CA THR A 141 0.03 -1.92 -1.00
C THR A 141 -0.23 -2.83 0.20
N LEU A 142 -1.08 -3.84 0.00
CA LEU A 142 -1.46 -4.79 1.05
C LEU A 142 -0.30 -5.75 1.37
N SER A 143 -0.33 -6.29 2.59
CA SER A 143 0.56 -7.36 3.00
C SER A 143 0.41 -8.57 2.07
N GLY A 144 1.52 -9.08 1.57
CA GLY A 144 1.54 -10.17 0.62
C GLY A 144 2.93 -10.79 0.54
N PRO A 145 3.06 -11.99 -0.06
CA PRO A 145 4.35 -12.66 -0.16
C PRO A 145 5.39 -11.74 -0.78
N LYS A 146 6.49 -11.50 -0.05
CA LYS A 146 7.64 -10.67 -0.43
C LYS A 146 7.39 -9.15 -0.48
N ASN A 147 6.21 -8.64 -0.15
CA ASN A 147 6.03 -7.20 0.04
C ASN A 147 6.59 -6.80 1.41
N ASN A 148 7.81 -6.27 1.42
CA ASN A 148 8.52 -5.84 2.62
C ASN A 148 8.28 -4.36 2.95
N GLN A 149 7.58 -3.65 2.07
CA GLN A 149 7.40 -2.20 2.11
C GLN A 149 5.92 -1.85 2.00
N GLU A 150 5.09 -2.51 2.81
CA GLU A 150 3.66 -2.19 2.88
C GLU A 150 3.42 -0.79 3.45
N ARG A 151 2.38 -0.12 2.92
CA ARG A 151 1.90 1.18 3.39
C ARG A 151 0.39 1.21 3.34
N SER A 152 -0.21 1.95 4.27
CA SER A 152 -1.66 2.15 4.29
C SER A 152 -2.11 3.08 3.16
N VAL A 153 -3.43 3.20 3.02
CA VAL A 153 -4.08 4.22 2.19
C VAL A 153 -4.51 5.38 3.08
N ILE A 154 -4.50 6.59 2.52
CA ILE A 154 -5.13 7.74 3.17
C ILE A 154 -6.65 7.58 3.07
N ALA A 155 -7.33 7.68 4.21
CA ALA A 155 -8.78 7.72 4.24
C ALA A 155 -9.30 9.04 3.69
N LEU A 156 -10.16 8.97 2.67
CA LEU A 156 -10.84 10.14 2.13
C LEU A 156 -12.09 10.49 2.98
N PRO A 157 -12.48 11.76 3.07
CA PRO A 157 -13.72 12.16 3.75
C PRO A 157 -14.94 11.39 3.22
N GLN A 158 -15.74 10.80 4.11
CA GLN A 158 -16.85 9.92 3.72
C GLN A 158 -18.01 10.68 3.06
N ASP A 159 -18.17 11.96 3.44
CA ASP A 159 -19.17 12.90 2.93
C ASP A 159 -18.72 13.64 1.66
N ALA A 160 -17.57 13.26 1.07
CA ALA A 160 -17.05 13.87 -0.17
C ALA A 160 -17.89 13.59 -1.42
N GLY A 161 -18.91 12.72 -1.34
CA GLY A 161 -19.76 12.33 -2.47
C GLY A 161 -19.01 11.52 -3.54
N LEU A 162 -17.86 10.92 -3.19
CA LEU A 162 -17.06 10.15 -4.13
C LEU A 162 -17.72 8.81 -4.46
N PRO A 163 -17.56 8.30 -5.69
CA PRO A 163 -18.01 6.96 -6.04
C PRO A 163 -17.36 5.94 -5.10
N ALA A 164 -18.21 5.15 -4.45
CA ALA A 164 -17.78 4.11 -3.53
C ALA A 164 -17.13 2.96 -4.33
N VAL A 165 -16.02 2.42 -3.82
CA VAL A 165 -15.29 1.30 -4.46
C VAL A 165 -16.14 0.01 -4.46
N ARG A 166 -17.05 -0.08 -3.49
CA ARG A 166 -18.09 -1.11 -3.39
C ARG A 166 -19.42 -0.40 -3.15
N PRO A 167 -20.56 -0.97 -3.59
CA PRO A 167 -21.86 -0.44 -3.23
C PRO A 167 -21.93 -0.18 -1.72
N SER A 168 -22.50 0.96 -1.32
CA SER A 168 -22.76 1.20 0.10
C SER A 168 -23.66 0.08 0.61
N ILE A 169 -23.20 -0.67 1.61
CA ILE A 169 -24.05 -1.63 2.31
C ILE A 169 -25.26 -0.90 2.87
N SER A 170 -26.43 -1.52 2.76
CA SER A 170 -27.66 -0.95 3.29
C SER A 170 -27.55 -0.76 4.81
N ALA A 171 -28.33 0.16 5.38
CA ALA A 171 -28.36 0.33 6.84
C ALA A 171 -28.75 -0.97 7.57
N SER A 172 -29.58 -1.79 6.94
CA SER A 172 -29.92 -3.14 7.41
C SER A 172 -28.74 -4.11 7.35
N GLU A 173 -28.00 -4.18 6.24
CA GLU A 173 -26.80 -5.02 6.15
C GLU A 173 -25.73 -4.59 7.16
N LEU A 174 -25.54 -3.28 7.36
CA LEU A 174 -24.60 -2.79 8.37
C LEU A 174 -25.00 -3.21 9.78
N ALA A 175 -26.30 -3.18 10.10
CA ALA A 175 -26.81 -3.65 11.38
C ALA A 175 -26.60 -5.16 11.55
N GLU A 176 -26.86 -5.95 10.50
CA GLU A 176 -26.63 -7.40 10.48
C GLU A 176 -25.15 -7.75 10.65
N LEU A 177 -24.25 -7.12 9.88
CA LEU A 177 -22.80 -7.32 10.01
C LEU A 177 -22.30 -6.96 11.41
N ARG A 178 -22.82 -5.88 12.02
CA ARG A 178 -22.46 -5.51 13.40
C ARG A 178 -22.90 -6.57 14.41
N GLN A 179 -24.10 -7.14 14.25
CA GLN A 179 -24.56 -8.24 15.09
C GLN A 179 -23.76 -9.53 14.86
N GLU A 180 -23.41 -9.82 13.62
CA GLU A 180 -22.58 -10.99 13.28
C GLU A 180 -21.17 -10.83 13.86
N TYR A 181 -20.55 -9.66 13.72
CA TYR A 181 -19.26 -9.34 14.33
C TYR A 181 -19.31 -9.48 15.84
N ALA A 182 -20.37 -8.98 16.50
CA ALA A 182 -20.52 -9.13 17.95
C ALA A 182 -20.56 -10.61 18.37
N ARG A 183 -21.36 -11.44 17.68
CA ARG A 183 -21.44 -12.90 17.92
C ARG A 183 -20.12 -13.61 17.65
N ALA A 184 -19.45 -13.26 16.56
CA ALA A 184 -18.15 -13.82 16.20
C ALA A 184 -17.08 -13.45 17.23
N LYS A 185 -17.10 -12.22 17.74
CA LYS A 185 -16.20 -11.73 18.78
C LYS A 185 -16.43 -12.46 20.12
N GLU A 186 -17.68 -12.61 20.55
CA GLU A 186 -18.00 -13.40 21.75
C GLU A 186 -17.51 -14.85 21.63
N ARG A 187 -17.72 -15.48 20.48
CA ARG A 187 -17.22 -16.84 20.22
C ARG A 187 -15.70 -16.91 20.23
N TYR A 188 -15.02 -15.89 19.69
CA TYR A 188 -13.57 -15.79 19.75
C TYR A 188 -13.08 -15.66 21.19
N ASP A 189 -13.67 -14.76 21.98
CA ASP A 189 -13.29 -14.52 23.37
C ASP A 189 -13.51 -15.77 24.24
N ASP A 190 -14.62 -16.50 24.06
CA ASP A 190 -14.88 -17.79 24.72
C ASP A 190 -13.82 -18.84 24.39
N LEU A 191 -13.52 -19.05 23.09
CA LEU A 191 -12.48 -19.99 22.66
C LEU A 191 -11.09 -19.63 23.18
N MET A 192 -10.77 -18.34 23.25
CA MET A 192 -9.50 -17.87 23.80
C MET A 192 -9.44 -18.07 25.31
N SER A 193 -10.55 -17.88 26.04
CA SER A 193 -10.63 -18.14 27.48
C SER A 193 -10.43 -19.62 27.83
N GLN A 194 -10.99 -20.53 27.02
CA GLN A 194 -10.81 -21.99 27.15
C GLN A 194 -9.38 -22.44 26.83
N ARG A 195 -8.66 -21.67 26.00
CA ARG A 195 -7.23 -21.91 25.70
C ARG A 195 -6.31 -21.45 26.83
N SER A 196 -6.77 -20.52 27.67
CA SER A 196 -6.03 -19.96 28.80
C SER A 196 -6.24 -20.71 30.13
N THR A 197 -7.14 -21.69 30.22
CA THR A 197 -7.27 -22.53 31.42
C THR A 197 -6.15 -23.58 31.52
N PRO A 198 -5.24 -23.53 32.51
CA PRO A 198 -4.21 -24.53 32.70
C PRO A 198 -4.76 -25.73 33.49
N GLY A 199 -4.90 -26.88 32.80
CA GLY A 199 -4.83 -28.22 33.40
C GLY A 199 -6.04 -28.74 34.21
N ALA A 200 -6.60 -29.87 33.75
CA ALA A 200 -7.14 -30.89 34.66
C ALA A 200 -6.49 -32.26 34.33
N PRO A 201 -6.16 -33.10 35.32
CA PRO A 201 -5.28 -34.25 35.17
C PRO A 201 -6.01 -35.51 34.67
N GLY A 202 -5.24 -36.42 34.05
CA GLY A 202 -5.75 -37.54 33.27
C GLY A 202 -6.50 -38.65 34.02
N SER A 203 -7.17 -39.52 33.23
CA SER A 203 -7.58 -40.85 33.68
C SER A 203 -6.89 -41.94 32.84
N LYS A 204 -6.17 -42.81 33.55
CA LYS A 204 -5.76 -44.14 33.07
C LYS A 204 -6.97 -45.09 33.20
N GLY A 205 -7.12 -46.01 32.24
CA GLY A 205 -7.58 -47.38 32.53
C GLY A 205 -8.80 -47.92 31.75
N GLY A 206 -8.53 -48.62 30.63
CA GLY A 206 -9.11 -49.90 30.16
C GLY A 206 -10.65 -50.10 30.00
N PRO A 207 -11.12 -51.23 29.42
CA PRO A 207 -10.42 -52.47 29.08
C PRO A 207 -10.53 -52.89 27.60
N GLY A 208 -9.78 -53.94 27.25
CA GLY A 208 -9.49 -54.34 25.89
C GLY A 208 -10.63 -55.00 25.10
N SER A 209 -10.47 -54.94 23.78
CA SER A 209 -11.16 -55.78 22.80
C SER A 209 -10.11 -56.43 21.90
N LYS A 210 -10.00 -57.75 22.02
CA LYS A 210 -9.19 -58.62 21.16
C LYS A 210 -9.82 -58.68 19.77
N GLY A 211 -9.22 -58.01 18.79
CA GLY A 211 -9.50 -58.22 17.37
C GLY A 211 -8.34 -58.94 16.69
N LYS A 212 -8.45 -60.26 16.53
CA LYS A 212 -7.52 -61.07 15.72
C LYS A 212 -7.68 -60.70 14.24
N GLY A 213 -6.58 -60.33 13.57
CA GLY A 213 -6.48 -60.26 12.11
C GLY A 213 -5.05 -60.57 11.67
N LYS A 214 -4.82 -61.78 11.14
CA LYS A 214 -3.54 -62.28 10.63
C LYS A 214 -3.29 -61.78 9.20
N GLY A 215 -2.02 -61.59 8.84
CA GLY A 215 -1.49 -61.66 7.46
C GLY A 215 -0.57 -60.48 7.12
N LYS A 216 0.74 -60.55 7.37
CA LYS A 216 1.85 -61.12 6.55
C LYS A 216 2.39 -60.17 5.45
N GLY A 217 3.71 -59.93 5.55
CA GLY A 217 4.62 -59.45 4.50
C GLY A 217 4.93 -57.95 4.59
N GLY A 218 6.16 -57.44 4.63
CA GLY A 218 7.51 -57.98 4.57
C GLY A 218 8.50 -56.82 4.34
N THR A 219 9.66 -56.85 5.02
CA THR A 219 11.02 -56.35 4.62
C THR A 219 11.16 -54.92 4.04
N LYS A 220 11.84 -53.97 4.72
CA LYS A 220 13.30 -53.71 4.89
C LYS A 220 13.83 -52.60 3.96
N GLY A 221 14.70 -51.75 4.52
CA GLY A 221 15.64 -50.84 3.83
C GLY A 221 15.15 -49.39 3.87
N GLY A 222 15.83 -48.40 4.46
CA GLY A 222 17.28 -48.18 4.55
C GLY A 222 17.69 -47.20 3.47
N GLY A 223 18.14 -45.99 3.81
CA GLY A 223 18.64 -45.04 2.81
C GLY A 223 18.81 -43.63 3.36
N SER A 224 20.07 -43.27 3.59
CA SER A 224 20.55 -41.99 4.09
C SER A 224 21.06 -41.12 2.94
N GLY A 225 20.76 -39.82 2.99
CA GLY A 225 21.51 -38.69 2.40
C GLY A 225 21.48 -38.50 0.88
N PRO A 226 22.12 -37.43 0.36
CA PRO A 226 22.58 -36.20 1.03
C PRO A 226 21.55 -35.05 1.01
#